data_AF-A0ABD0T419-F1
#
_entry.id   AF-A0ABD0T419-F1
#
_cell.length_a   1.000
_cell.length_b   1.000
_cell.length_c   1.000
_cell.angle_alpha   90.00
_cell.angle_beta   90.00
_cell.angle_gamma   90.00
#
_symmetry.space_group_name_H-M   'P 1'
#
loop_
_entity.id
_entity.type
_entity.pdbx_description
1 polymer ?
#
loop_
_entity_poly.entity_id
_entity_poly.type
_entity_poly.pdbx_seq_one_letter_code
_entity_poly.pdbx_strand_id
1 'polypeptide(L)'
;MNKTKVYILFLLCYISVTESVIQSVSDDDILQLIKENEKLIVFFTKPNCELCKKFEDIIESLHEDFEKHLNAFTVKAVNSHLVKLYSPSKEPAIVFFRHGIPMLYNGEADETAVYTFLETNQSPAVKELTDKIFEHMTQAATGATTGDWFVMFYGASCVECQRLHAVWEGVGATLRSRINVARIDANLAGVNTAKRFKVSKLPTFLFFRLGKVYKYDLPKNDIKSFVAFAQDWYKNAKGDNVPLVASPFDEVVDWCVEIIKFWVAFGLDILAKYPWIWQIGVAGFGLVALTALIALVKAGRSKPAKETKKDKKSK
;
A
#
# COMPACT_ATOMS: atom_id res chain seq x y z
N MET A 1 -45.39 70.58 -32.44
CA MET A 1 -44.13 70.88 -33.17
C MET A 1 -43.00 71.00 -32.16
N ASN A 2 -42.16 69.97 -32.01
CA ASN A 2 -40.71 70.15 -31.83
C ASN A 2 -40.01 68.81 -31.97
N LYS A 3 -39.27 68.69 -33.07
CA LYS A 3 -38.31 67.63 -33.37
C LYS A 3 -37.00 68.00 -32.71
N THR A 4 -36.46 67.17 -31.83
CA THR A 4 -35.02 67.15 -31.57
C THR A 4 -34.55 65.72 -31.44
N LYS A 5 -33.84 65.29 -32.48
CA LYS A 5 -33.10 64.05 -32.60
C LYS A 5 -31.99 64.03 -31.54
N VAL A 6 -31.96 62.99 -30.71
CA VAL A 6 -30.72 62.52 -30.06
C VAL A 6 -30.66 61.02 -30.31
N TYR A 7 -30.36 60.66 -31.55
CA TYR A 7 -29.84 59.34 -31.89
C TYR A 7 -28.33 59.41 -31.65
N ILE A 8 -27.91 59.18 -30.41
CA ILE A 8 -26.52 58.86 -30.13
C ILE A 8 -26.39 57.37 -30.39
N LEU A 9 -25.68 57.06 -31.47
CA LEU A 9 -24.99 55.81 -31.70
C LEU A 9 -24.35 55.34 -30.38
N PHE A 10 -24.99 54.42 -29.67
CA PHE A 10 -24.22 53.45 -28.91
C PHE A 10 -23.83 52.38 -29.91
N LEU A 11 -22.63 52.59 -30.46
CA LEU A 11 -21.87 51.58 -31.17
C LEU A 11 -22.06 50.25 -30.44
N LEU A 12 -22.62 49.32 -31.19
CA LEU A 12 -22.37 47.89 -31.07
C LEU A 12 -20.86 47.69 -30.88
N CYS A 13 -20.42 47.66 -29.63
CA CYS A 13 -19.21 46.97 -29.27
C CYS A 13 -19.57 45.49 -29.34
N TYR A 14 -19.58 44.96 -30.57
CA TYR A 14 -19.38 43.53 -30.82
C TYR A 14 -17.97 43.23 -30.33
N ILE A 15 -17.81 43.13 -29.01
CA ILE A 15 -16.74 42.34 -28.45
C ILE A 15 -17.16 40.93 -28.82
N SER A 16 -16.52 40.38 -29.85
CA SER A 16 -16.44 38.93 -29.98
C SER A 16 -15.67 38.46 -28.75
N VAL A 17 -16.37 38.33 -27.62
CA VAL A 17 -15.90 37.48 -26.53
C VAL A 17 -15.94 36.11 -27.18
N THR A 18 -14.76 35.57 -27.50
CA THR A 18 -14.60 34.13 -27.61
C THR A 18 -15.00 33.61 -26.25
N GLU A 19 -16.26 33.21 -26.12
CA GLU A 19 -16.79 32.57 -24.94
C GLU A 19 -16.07 31.23 -24.86
N SER A 20 -14.96 31.20 -24.13
CA SER A 20 -14.33 29.95 -23.77
C SER A 20 -15.35 29.18 -22.95
N VAL A 21 -15.84 28.07 -23.50
CA VAL A 21 -16.86 27.22 -22.88
C VAL A 21 -16.45 26.81 -21.47
N ILE A 22 -15.13 26.66 -21.24
CA ILE A 22 -14.56 26.25 -19.97
C ILE A 22 -14.10 27.47 -19.15
N GLN A 23 -14.53 27.52 -17.89
CA GLN A 23 -14.08 28.54 -16.94
C GLN A 23 -12.60 28.37 -16.58
N SER A 24 -11.82 29.44 -16.68
CA SER A 24 -10.45 29.50 -16.15
C SER A 24 -10.47 29.85 -14.67
N VAL A 25 -9.78 29.07 -13.84
CA VAL A 25 -9.88 29.12 -12.38
C VAL A 25 -8.50 29.22 -11.72
N SER A 26 -8.41 29.86 -10.54
CA SER A 26 -7.19 29.98 -9.76
C SER A 26 -6.90 28.76 -8.88
N ASP A 27 -5.70 28.66 -8.31
CA ASP A 27 -5.30 27.54 -7.44
C ASP A 27 -6.21 27.41 -6.20
N ASP A 28 -6.66 28.54 -5.63
CA ASP A 28 -7.50 28.55 -4.44
C ASP A 28 -8.93 28.07 -4.75
N ASP A 29 -9.52 28.52 -5.87
CA ASP A 29 -10.87 28.09 -6.21
C ASP A 29 -10.88 26.62 -6.67
N ILE A 30 -9.79 26.09 -7.26
CA ILE A 30 -9.68 24.64 -7.52
C ILE A 30 -9.84 23.85 -6.23
N LEU A 31 -9.20 24.27 -5.13
CA LEU A 31 -9.31 23.58 -3.84
C LEU A 31 -10.72 23.66 -3.24
N GLN A 32 -11.45 24.75 -3.51
CA GLN A 32 -12.84 24.88 -3.14
C GLN A 32 -13.74 23.96 -3.97
N LEU A 33 -13.57 23.97 -5.30
CA LEU A 33 -14.33 23.14 -6.22
C LEU A 33 -14.15 21.64 -5.98
N ILE A 34 -12.96 21.20 -5.54
CA ILE A 34 -12.70 19.80 -5.16
C ILE A 34 -13.57 19.37 -3.96
N LYS A 35 -13.91 20.30 -3.06
CA LYS A 35 -14.75 20.02 -1.87
C LYS A 35 -16.23 20.08 -2.18
N GLU A 36 -16.62 20.96 -3.10
CA GLU A 36 -18.02 21.19 -3.46
C GLU A 36 -18.56 20.16 -4.44
N ASN A 37 -17.72 19.70 -5.39
CA ASN A 37 -18.14 18.80 -6.46
C ASN A 37 -17.68 17.37 -6.19
N GLU A 38 -18.58 16.41 -6.40
CA GLU A 38 -18.24 14.98 -6.32
C GLU A 38 -17.27 14.56 -7.42
N LYS A 39 -17.40 15.15 -8.62
CA LYS A 39 -16.58 14.88 -9.79
C LYS A 39 -16.13 16.18 -10.43
N LEU A 40 -14.82 16.35 -10.55
CA LEU A 40 -14.21 17.56 -11.11
C LEU A 40 -13.07 17.16 -12.05
N ILE A 41 -13.09 17.66 -13.28
CA ILE A 41 -12.03 17.51 -14.26
C ILE A 41 -11.26 18.83 -14.30
N VAL A 42 -9.98 18.79 -13.93
CA VAL A 42 -9.10 19.95 -13.97
C VAL A 42 -8.09 19.76 -15.10
N PHE A 43 -8.13 20.66 -16.08
CA PHE A 43 -7.16 20.73 -17.17
C PHE A 43 -6.07 21.76 -16.85
N PHE A 44 -4.87 21.26 -16.59
CA PHE A 44 -3.69 22.09 -16.38
C PHE A 44 -2.96 22.35 -17.70
N THR A 45 -2.80 23.63 -18.04
CA THR A 45 -2.21 24.08 -19.30
C THR A 45 -1.18 25.19 -19.11
N LYS A 46 -0.32 25.36 -20.11
CA LYS A 46 0.69 26.41 -20.20
C LYS A 46 0.52 27.21 -21.49
N PRO A 47 0.84 28.52 -21.48
CA PRO A 47 0.94 29.29 -22.71
C PRO A 47 2.07 28.72 -23.58
N ASN A 48 1.95 28.88 -24.90
CA ASN A 48 2.95 28.47 -25.89
C ASN A 48 3.24 26.96 -25.94
N CYS A 49 2.21 26.13 -25.80
CA CYS A 49 2.29 24.68 -25.86
C CYS A 49 1.35 24.11 -26.92
N GLU A 50 1.89 23.45 -27.96
CA GLU A 50 1.10 22.90 -29.07
C GLU A 50 0.23 21.71 -28.66
N LEU A 51 0.77 20.81 -27.83
CA LEU A 51 0.02 19.67 -27.29
C LEU A 51 -1.12 20.14 -26.38
N CYS A 52 -0.94 21.27 -25.70
CA CYS A 52 -1.95 21.83 -24.83
C CYS A 52 -3.16 22.30 -25.63
N LYS A 53 -2.97 22.90 -26.82
CA LYS A 53 -4.07 23.28 -27.70
C LYS A 53 -4.90 22.06 -28.14
N LYS A 54 -4.23 20.97 -28.53
CA LYS A 54 -4.94 19.74 -28.92
C LYS A 54 -5.81 19.18 -27.81
N PHE A 55 -5.30 19.15 -26.58
CA PHE A 55 -6.09 18.69 -25.43
C PHE A 55 -7.19 19.69 -25.05
N GLU A 56 -6.95 20.99 -25.22
CA GLU A 56 -7.95 22.03 -24.99
C GLU A 56 -9.14 21.85 -25.93
N ASP A 57 -8.90 21.68 -27.23
CA ASP A 57 -9.96 21.46 -28.24
C ASP A 57 -10.80 20.21 -27.91
N ILE A 58 -10.16 19.13 -27.46
CA ILE A 58 -10.83 17.87 -27.06
C ILE A 58 -11.68 18.06 -25.80
N ILE A 59 -11.20 18.79 -24.80
CA ILE A 59 -11.95 18.99 -23.56
C ILE A 59 -13.12 19.94 -23.80
N GLU A 60 -12.96 20.93 -24.70
CA GLU A 60 -14.05 21.81 -25.11
C GLU A 60 -15.14 21.04 -25.87
N SER A 61 -14.78 20.11 -26.76
CA SER A 61 -15.77 19.29 -27.47
C SER A 61 -16.54 18.36 -26.53
N LEU A 62 -15.84 17.75 -25.56
CA LEU A 62 -16.42 16.81 -24.59
C LEU A 62 -17.11 17.48 -23.40
N HIS A 63 -17.06 18.80 -23.27
CA HIS A 63 -17.56 19.51 -22.09
C HIS A 63 -19.02 19.19 -21.79
N GLU A 64 -19.90 19.27 -22.80
CA GLU A 64 -21.32 18.95 -22.61
C GLU A 64 -21.55 17.48 -22.22
N ASP A 65 -20.76 16.56 -22.75
CA ASP A 65 -20.87 15.13 -22.47
C ASP A 65 -20.39 14.80 -21.06
N PHE A 66 -19.35 15.48 -20.56
CA PHE A 66 -18.89 15.33 -19.19
C PHE A 66 -19.92 15.84 -18.17
N GLU A 67 -20.59 16.95 -18.46
CA GLU A 67 -21.65 17.45 -17.60
C GLU A 67 -22.88 16.54 -17.62
N LYS A 68 -23.37 16.15 -18.82
CA LYS A 68 -24.61 15.39 -18.97
C LYS A 68 -24.47 13.92 -18.55
N HIS A 69 -23.38 13.25 -18.93
CA HIS A 69 -23.24 11.80 -18.73
C HIS A 69 -22.41 11.45 -17.50
N LEU A 70 -21.36 12.21 -17.20
CA LEU A 70 -20.49 11.92 -16.05
C LEU A 70 -20.90 12.71 -14.80
N ASN A 71 -21.72 13.76 -14.94
CA ASN A 71 -21.99 14.75 -13.90
C ASN A 71 -20.68 15.32 -13.33
N ALA A 72 -19.73 15.62 -14.22
CA ALA A 72 -18.40 16.09 -13.87
C ALA A 72 -18.22 17.55 -14.31
N PHE A 73 -17.91 18.42 -13.36
CA PHE A 73 -17.61 19.83 -13.67
C PHE A 73 -16.21 19.94 -14.28
N THR A 74 -16.05 20.74 -15.33
CA THR A 74 -14.78 20.86 -16.05
C THR A 74 -14.22 22.27 -15.92
N VAL A 75 -12.96 22.39 -15.50
CA VAL A 75 -12.28 23.68 -15.31
C VAL A 75 -10.89 23.68 -15.92
N LYS A 76 -10.46 24.88 -16.33
CA LYS A 76 -9.13 25.12 -16.90
C LYS A 76 -8.27 25.88 -15.91
N ALA A 77 -7.01 25.47 -15.76
CA ALA A 77 -6.04 26.12 -14.90
C ALA A 77 -4.78 26.46 -15.71
N VAL A 78 -4.51 27.74 -15.91
CA VAL A 78 -3.37 28.23 -16.70
C VAL A 78 -2.21 28.57 -15.75
N ASN A 79 -1.03 28.02 -15.98
CA ASN A 79 0.18 28.27 -15.16
C ASN A 79 0.03 27.97 -13.65
N SER A 80 -0.87 27.07 -13.28
CA SER A 80 -1.08 26.66 -11.88
C SER A 80 0.17 26.04 -11.27
N HIS A 81 0.43 26.33 -9.98
CA HIS A 81 1.50 25.66 -9.25
C HIS A 81 1.09 24.26 -8.77
N LEU A 82 -0.21 24.01 -8.63
CA LEU A 82 -0.78 22.72 -8.21
C LEU A 82 -0.48 21.60 -9.19
N VAL A 83 -0.23 21.90 -10.47
CA VAL A 83 0.12 20.88 -11.46
C VAL A 83 1.34 20.05 -11.04
N LYS A 84 2.32 20.67 -10.34
CA LYS A 84 3.51 19.98 -9.86
C LYS A 84 3.22 18.96 -8.77
N LEU A 85 2.09 19.10 -8.08
CA LEU A 85 1.63 18.13 -7.09
C LEU A 85 1.07 16.89 -7.78
N TYR A 86 0.29 17.04 -8.84
CA TYR A 86 -0.40 15.90 -9.49
C TYR A 86 0.37 15.29 -10.66
N SER A 87 1.16 16.08 -11.37
CA SER A 87 1.98 15.69 -12.51
C SER A 87 3.34 16.42 -12.44
N PRO A 88 4.28 15.96 -11.60
CA PRO A 88 5.57 16.64 -11.41
C PRO A 88 6.45 16.72 -12.66
N SER A 89 6.20 15.84 -13.65
CA SER A 89 7.10 15.62 -14.78
C SER A 89 6.55 16.08 -16.14
N LYS A 90 5.25 16.40 -16.26
CA LYS A 90 4.60 16.62 -17.57
C LYS A 90 3.46 17.62 -17.51
N GLU A 91 3.46 18.53 -18.48
CA GLU A 91 2.34 19.38 -18.85
C GLU A 91 2.16 19.31 -20.37
N PRO A 92 0.93 19.30 -20.91
CA PRO A 92 -0.36 19.44 -20.23
C PRO A 92 -0.72 18.25 -19.34
N ALA A 93 -1.60 18.45 -18.37
CA ALA A 93 -2.08 17.38 -17.48
C ALA A 93 -3.60 17.49 -17.26
N ILE A 94 -4.29 16.37 -17.40
CA ILE A 94 -5.72 16.25 -17.07
C ILE A 94 -5.82 15.44 -15.79
N VAL A 95 -6.40 16.03 -14.76
CA VAL A 95 -6.61 15.38 -13.46
C VAL A 95 -8.11 15.28 -13.21
N PHE A 96 -8.58 14.05 -13.06
CA PHE A 96 -9.97 13.77 -12.72
C PHE A 96 -10.09 13.46 -11.23
N PHE A 97 -10.77 14.33 -10.49
CA PHE A 97 -11.08 14.17 -9.08
C PHE A 97 -12.41 13.46 -8.91
N ARG A 98 -12.42 12.41 -8.08
CA ARG A 98 -13.61 11.61 -7.76
C ARG A 98 -13.71 11.53 -6.25
N HIS A 99 -14.67 12.22 -5.65
CA HIS A 99 -14.82 12.37 -4.20
C HIS A 99 -13.51 12.84 -3.54
N GLY A 100 -12.86 13.84 -4.16
CA GLY A 100 -11.56 14.35 -3.72
C GLY A 100 -10.33 13.50 -4.04
N ILE A 101 -10.49 12.31 -4.64
CA ILE A 101 -9.37 11.43 -5.02
C ILE A 101 -8.91 11.78 -6.45
N PRO A 102 -7.69 12.31 -6.64
CA PRO A 102 -7.18 12.69 -7.95
C PRO A 102 -6.75 11.47 -8.76
N MET A 103 -7.03 11.46 -10.05
CA MET A 103 -6.50 10.50 -11.02
C MET A 103 -5.89 11.23 -12.20
N LEU A 104 -4.63 10.93 -12.49
CA LEU A 104 -3.93 11.49 -13.65
C LEU A 104 -4.26 10.69 -14.92
N TYR A 105 -4.72 11.39 -15.96
CA TYR A 105 -4.80 10.84 -17.31
C TYR A 105 -3.41 10.86 -17.98
N ASN A 106 -3.04 9.75 -18.62
CA ASN A 106 -1.74 9.57 -19.27
C ASN A 106 -1.83 8.95 -20.68
N GLY A 107 -3.03 8.89 -21.24
CA GLY A 107 -3.30 8.37 -22.57
C GLY A 107 -2.92 9.36 -23.67
N GLU A 108 -3.38 9.05 -24.88
CA GLU A 108 -3.14 9.87 -26.07
C GLU A 108 -4.10 11.07 -26.13
N ALA A 109 -3.74 12.08 -26.91
CA ALA A 109 -4.59 13.25 -27.17
C ALA A 109 -5.66 12.89 -28.22
N ASP A 110 -6.57 12.00 -27.84
CA ASP A 110 -7.69 11.53 -28.64
C ASP A 110 -8.99 11.64 -27.86
N GLU A 111 -10.04 12.14 -28.52
CA GLU A 111 -11.34 12.40 -27.91
C GLU A 111 -11.97 11.13 -27.33
N THR A 112 -11.98 10.05 -28.11
CA THR A 112 -12.57 8.77 -27.67
C THR A 112 -11.78 8.14 -26.53
N ALA A 113 -10.45 8.24 -26.57
CA ALA A 113 -9.57 7.73 -25.53
C ALA A 113 -9.78 8.46 -24.20
N VAL A 114 -9.87 9.80 -24.22
CA VAL A 114 -10.11 10.61 -23.02
C VAL A 114 -11.49 10.29 -22.43
N TYR A 115 -12.53 10.32 -23.25
CA TYR A 115 -13.90 10.06 -22.80
C TYR A 115 -14.04 8.67 -22.17
N THR A 116 -13.64 7.63 -22.91
CA THR A 116 -13.75 6.22 -22.46
C THR A 116 -12.96 5.98 -21.19
N PHE A 117 -11.78 6.59 -21.06
CA PHE A 117 -10.95 6.43 -19.87
C PHE A 117 -11.61 7.05 -18.63
N LEU A 118 -12.15 8.26 -18.73
CA LEU A 118 -12.83 8.93 -17.62
C LEU A 118 -14.15 8.23 -17.26
N GLU A 119 -14.92 7.80 -18.25
CA GLU A 119 -16.18 7.07 -18.08
C GLU A 119 -15.98 5.73 -17.36
N THR A 120 -14.98 4.94 -17.78
CA THR A 120 -14.67 3.64 -17.16
C THR A 120 -14.19 3.79 -15.72
N ASN A 121 -13.59 4.94 -15.40
CA ASN A 121 -12.93 5.19 -14.13
C ASN A 121 -13.67 6.25 -13.29
N GLN A 122 -14.99 6.16 -13.21
CA GLN A 122 -15.78 7.02 -12.31
C GLN A 122 -15.60 6.71 -10.82
N SER A 123 -15.16 5.50 -10.48
CA SER A 123 -14.84 5.08 -9.11
C SER A 123 -13.33 4.88 -8.92
N PRO A 124 -12.76 5.22 -7.74
CA PRO A 124 -11.36 4.96 -7.42
C PRO A 124 -11.00 3.49 -7.64
N ALA A 125 -9.91 3.26 -8.37
CA ALA A 125 -9.47 1.90 -8.71
C ALA A 125 -8.54 1.33 -7.64
N VAL A 126 -7.83 2.21 -6.92
CA VAL A 126 -6.88 1.80 -5.88
C VAL A 126 -7.63 1.54 -4.58
N LYS A 127 -7.36 0.38 -3.98
CA LYS A 127 -7.92 -0.01 -2.68
C LYS A 127 -7.02 0.48 -1.54
N GLU A 128 -7.60 1.06 -0.51
CA GLU A 128 -6.89 1.33 0.75
C GLU A 128 -6.84 0.04 1.57
N LEU A 129 -5.64 -0.41 1.95
CA LEU A 129 -5.45 -1.59 2.78
C LEU A 129 -4.89 -1.16 4.15
N THR A 130 -5.31 -1.89 5.19
CA THR A 130 -4.83 -1.74 6.56
C THR A 130 -4.27 -3.07 7.04
N ASP A 131 -3.56 -3.06 8.17
CA ASP A 131 -3.01 -4.29 8.78
C ASP A 131 -4.05 -5.40 8.96
N LYS A 132 -5.31 -5.03 9.24
CA LYS A 132 -6.42 -5.98 9.44
C LYS A 132 -6.97 -6.53 8.11
N ILE A 133 -6.96 -5.71 7.07
CA ILE A 133 -7.63 -6.00 5.79
C ILE A 133 -6.65 -6.64 4.79
N PHE A 134 -5.36 -6.37 4.92
CA PHE A 134 -4.33 -6.78 3.96
C PHE A 134 -4.37 -8.29 3.67
N GLU A 135 -4.28 -9.13 4.71
CA GLU A 135 -4.27 -10.58 4.52
C GLU A 135 -5.60 -11.13 4.00
N HIS A 136 -6.71 -10.58 4.50
CA HIS A 136 -8.04 -10.99 4.06
C HIS A 136 -8.25 -10.71 2.56
N MET A 137 -7.74 -9.59 2.06
CA MET A 137 -7.91 -9.17 0.66
C MET A 137 -6.86 -9.74 -0.29
N THR A 138 -5.62 -9.90 0.16
CA THR A 138 -4.50 -10.29 -0.71
C THR A 138 -4.20 -11.79 -0.64
N GLN A 139 -4.47 -12.44 0.50
CA GLN A 139 -4.05 -13.81 0.80
C GLN A 139 -2.57 -14.06 0.47
N ALA A 140 -1.73 -13.05 0.67
CA ALA A 140 -0.34 -13.06 0.21
C ALA A 140 0.48 -14.21 0.83
N ALA A 141 0.21 -14.57 2.08
CA ALA A 141 0.94 -15.62 2.80
C ALA A 141 0.59 -17.04 2.33
N THR A 142 -0.64 -17.30 1.90
CA THR A 142 -1.10 -18.64 1.52
C THR A 142 -0.79 -18.98 0.06
N GLY A 143 -0.44 -17.98 -0.75
CA GLY A 143 -0.20 -18.13 -2.19
C GLY A 143 -1.46 -18.35 -3.02
N ALA A 144 -2.63 -18.48 -2.39
CA ALA A 144 -3.95 -18.54 -3.02
C ALA A 144 -4.53 -17.14 -3.25
N THR A 145 -3.70 -16.21 -3.72
CA THR A 145 -4.06 -14.80 -3.79
C THR A 145 -5.32 -14.58 -4.63
N THR A 146 -6.18 -13.65 -4.20
CA THR A 146 -7.35 -13.15 -4.93
C THR A 146 -6.89 -12.29 -6.12
N GLY A 147 -6.16 -12.92 -7.05
CA GLY A 147 -5.43 -12.27 -8.13
C GLY A 147 -4.06 -11.71 -7.71
N ASP A 148 -3.38 -11.09 -8.67
CA ASP A 148 -2.11 -10.40 -8.45
C ASP A 148 -2.38 -9.02 -7.81
N TRP A 149 -1.50 -8.59 -6.89
CA TRP A 149 -1.64 -7.32 -6.18
C TRP A 149 -0.42 -6.43 -6.34
N PHE A 150 -0.63 -5.16 -6.67
CA PHE A 150 0.42 -4.15 -6.69
C PHE A 150 0.14 -3.09 -5.64
N VAL A 151 1.02 -2.97 -4.65
CA VAL A 151 0.76 -2.21 -3.42
C VAL A 151 1.81 -1.11 -3.23
N MET A 152 1.34 0.13 -3.05
CA MET A 152 2.17 1.27 -2.67
C MET A 152 2.13 1.48 -1.16
N PHE A 153 3.29 1.41 -0.51
CA PHE A 153 3.47 1.87 0.86
C PHE A 153 3.81 3.35 0.84
N TYR A 154 2.99 4.15 1.53
CA TYR A 154 3.14 5.59 1.61
C TYR A 154 3.12 6.07 3.07
N GLY A 155 3.33 7.36 3.31
CA GLY A 155 3.14 7.97 4.63
C GLY A 155 2.74 9.42 4.52
N ALA A 156 1.96 9.92 5.48
CA ALA A 156 1.38 11.27 5.45
C ALA A 156 2.44 12.39 5.34
N SER A 157 3.60 12.22 5.97
CA SER A 157 4.70 13.22 5.97
C SER A 157 5.58 13.18 4.71
N CYS A 158 5.32 12.26 3.78
CA CYS A 158 6.14 12.05 2.59
C CYS A 158 5.61 12.87 1.40
N VAL A 159 6.28 13.98 1.06
CA VAL A 159 5.90 14.85 -0.06
C VAL A 159 5.91 14.11 -1.40
N GLU A 160 6.89 13.25 -1.63
CA GLU A 160 6.96 12.47 -2.87
C GLU A 160 5.80 11.49 -3.00
N CYS A 161 5.36 10.90 -1.88
CA CYS A 161 4.21 10.01 -1.84
C CYS A 161 2.93 10.76 -2.19
N GLN A 162 2.78 12.00 -1.69
CA GLN A 162 1.63 12.84 -2.02
C GLN A 162 1.52 13.09 -3.52
N ARG A 163 2.67 13.31 -4.19
CA ARG A 163 2.72 13.52 -5.64
C ARG A 163 2.33 12.28 -6.45
N LEU A 164 2.64 11.11 -5.91
CA LEU A 164 2.37 9.85 -6.59
C LEU A 164 0.94 9.35 -6.40
N HIS A 165 0.11 9.96 -5.54
CA HIS A 165 -1.27 9.53 -5.39
C HIS A 165 -2.07 9.59 -6.71
N ALA A 166 -1.99 10.70 -7.45
CA ALA A 166 -2.70 10.85 -8.72
C ALA A 166 -2.18 9.89 -9.81
N VAL A 167 -0.85 9.70 -9.83
CA VAL A 167 -0.16 8.75 -10.71
C VAL A 167 -0.60 7.32 -10.39
N TRP A 168 -0.65 6.96 -9.11
CA TRP A 168 -1.00 5.62 -8.63
C TRP A 168 -2.46 5.28 -8.92
N GLU A 169 -3.37 6.25 -8.82
CA GLU A 169 -4.75 6.10 -9.30
C GLU A 169 -4.81 5.86 -10.81
N GLY A 170 -3.96 6.54 -11.60
CA GLY A 170 -3.83 6.28 -13.04
C GLY A 170 -3.30 4.87 -13.37
N VAL A 171 -2.37 4.36 -12.55
CA VAL A 171 -1.91 2.95 -12.63
C VAL A 171 -3.06 1.99 -12.33
N GLY A 172 -3.81 2.24 -11.26
CA GLY A 172 -5.00 1.46 -10.91
C GLY A 172 -6.05 1.44 -12.02
N ALA A 173 -6.29 2.61 -12.64
CA ALA A 173 -7.20 2.74 -13.77
C ALA A 173 -6.75 1.94 -15.00
N THR A 174 -5.44 1.95 -15.31
CA THR A 174 -4.88 1.23 -16.47
C THR A 174 -4.82 -0.29 -16.27
N LEU A 175 -4.55 -0.73 -15.05
CA LEU A 175 -4.46 -2.15 -14.67
C LEU A 175 -5.79 -2.75 -14.21
N ARG A 176 -6.88 -1.97 -14.29
CA ARG A 176 -8.23 -2.40 -13.91
C ARG A 176 -8.56 -3.77 -14.52
N SER A 177 -9.20 -4.61 -13.71
CA SER A 177 -9.60 -5.99 -14.04
C SER A 177 -8.47 -7.00 -14.27
N ARG A 178 -7.20 -6.58 -14.43
CA ARG A 178 -6.05 -7.48 -14.61
C ARG A 178 -5.28 -7.69 -13.32
N ILE A 179 -4.97 -6.60 -12.62
CA ILE A 179 -4.15 -6.60 -11.40
C ILE A 179 -4.84 -5.69 -10.38
N ASN A 180 -4.95 -6.14 -9.14
CA ASN A 180 -5.49 -5.32 -8.07
C ASN A 180 -4.43 -4.30 -7.63
N VAL A 181 -4.76 -3.02 -7.62
CA VAL A 181 -3.86 -1.97 -7.14
C VAL A 181 -4.33 -1.48 -5.78
N ALA A 182 -3.39 -1.32 -4.86
CA ALA A 182 -3.68 -0.89 -3.50
C ALA A 182 -2.64 0.08 -2.96
N ARG A 183 -2.97 0.74 -1.86
CA ARG A 183 -2.05 1.56 -1.09
C ARG A 183 -2.24 1.33 0.41
N ILE A 184 -1.17 1.54 1.17
CA ILE A 184 -1.10 1.31 2.61
C ILE A 184 -0.33 2.45 3.26
N ASP A 185 -0.89 3.07 4.30
CA ASP A 185 -0.16 4.00 5.16
C ASP A 185 0.77 3.24 6.12
N ALA A 186 2.07 3.29 5.84
CA ALA A 186 3.12 2.62 6.61
C ALA A 186 3.33 3.23 8.01
N ASN A 187 2.84 4.44 8.28
CA ASN A 187 3.03 5.15 9.55
C ASN A 187 1.79 5.09 10.45
N LEU A 188 0.62 4.75 9.91
CA LEU A 188 -0.64 4.68 10.65
C LEU A 188 -1.27 3.29 10.62
N ALA A 189 -2.14 3.02 9.64
CA ALA A 189 -2.98 1.82 9.63
C ALA A 189 -2.26 0.54 9.15
N GLY A 190 -1.05 0.69 8.59
CA GLY A 190 -0.27 -0.37 7.96
C GLY A 190 1.09 -0.63 8.58
N VAL A 191 1.32 -0.19 9.83
CA VAL A 191 2.63 -0.24 10.49
C VAL A 191 3.14 -1.68 10.62
N ASN A 192 2.28 -2.64 10.98
CA ASN A 192 2.71 -4.03 11.15
C ASN A 192 3.01 -4.69 9.81
N THR A 193 2.21 -4.39 8.79
CA THR A 193 2.44 -4.85 7.42
C THR A 193 3.74 -4.28 6.87
N ALA A 194 3.99 -2.98 7.05
CA ALA A 194 5.23 -2.33 6.63
C ALA A 194 6.46 -2.94 7.33
N LYS A 195 6.37 -3.20 8.65
CA LYS A 195 7.43 -3.89 9.41
C LYS A 195 7.68 -5.31 8.89
N ARG A 196 6.62 -6.08 8.67
CA ARG A 196 6.70 -7.46 8.15
C ARG A 196 7.40 -7.54 6.80
N PHE A 197 7.10 -6.61 5.89
CA PHE A 197 7.76 -6.53 4.58
C PHE A 197 9.07 -5.72 4.59
N LYS A 198 9.57 -5.33 5.78
CA LYS A 198 10.82 -4.58 5.96
C LYS A 198 10.87 -3.29 5.14
N VAL A 199 9.75 -2.59 5.05
CA VAL A 199 9.64 -1.31 4.34
C VAL A 199 10.30 -0.22 5.18
N SER A 200 11.54 0.13 4.84
CA SER A 200 12.32 1.14 5.56
C SER A 200 12.28 2.53 4.93
N LYS A 201 11.95 2.63 3.64
CA LYS A 201 11.92 3.88 2.86
C LYS A 201 10.56 4.05 2.20
N LEU A 202 10.11 5.29 2.10
CA LEU A 202 8.83 5.65 1.47
C LEU A 202 9.09 6.61 0.30
N PRO A 203 8.34 6.50 -0.81
CA PRO A 203 7.40 5.42 -1.12
C PRO A 203 8.12 4.10 -1.46
N THR A 204 7.47 2.96 -1.21
CA THR A 204 7.93 1.64 -1.68
C THR A 204 6.79 0.92 -2.38
N PHE A 205 7.07 0.29 -3.53
CA PHE A 205 6.07 -0.47 -4.28
C PHE A 205 6.42 -1.96 -4.28
N LEU A 206 5.46 -2.79 -3.86
CA LEU A 206 5.60 -4.24 -3.78
C LEU A 206 4.54 -4.90 -4.66
N PHE A 207 4.98 -5.78 -5.54
CA PHE A 207 4.11 -6.61 -6.38
C PHE A 207 4.06 -8.03 -5.84
N PHE A 208 2.85 -8.51 -5.57
CA PHE A 208 2.58 -9.83 -5.00
C PHE A 208 1.99 -10.73 -6.08
N ARG A 209 2.65 -11.87 -6.31
CA ARG A 209 2.23 -12.87 -7.28
C ARG A 209 2.72 -14.25 -6.89
N LEU A 210 1.80 -15.22 -6.83
CA LEU A 210 2.08 -16.63 -6.56
C LEU A 210 2.97 -16.87 -5.32
N GLY A 211 2.63 -16.21 -4.21
CA GLY A 211 3.36 -16.34 -2.93
C GLY A 211 4.74 -15.68 -2.91
N LYS A 212 5.12 -14.96 -3.97
CA LYS A 212 6.34 -14.17 -4.07
C LYS A 212 6.02 -12.68 -4.04
N VAL A 213 6.96 -11.92 -3.49
CA VAL A 213 6.96 -10.46 -3.50
C VAL A 213 8.12 -9.95 -4.34
N TYR A 214 7.82 -9.02 -5.24
CA TYR A 214 8.78 -8.37 -6.13
C TYR A 214 8.81 -6.89 -5.80
N LYS A 215 10.01 -6.38 -5.48
CA LYS A 215 10.21 -4.97 -5.19
C LYS A 215 10.40 -4.18 -6.48
N TYR A 216 9.72 -3.03 -6.58
CA TYR A 216 9.96 -2.09 -7.66
C TYR A 216 11.19 -1.23 -7.35
N ASP A 217 12.27 -1.42 -8.11
CA ASP A 217 13.54 -0.69 -7.96
C ASP A 217 13.91 0.16 -9.19
N LEU A 218 12.96 0.41 -10.10
CA LEU A 218 13.21 1.24 -11.29
C LEU A 218 13.26 2.73 -10.92
N PRO A 219 14.10 3.54 -11.58
CA PRO A 219 14.27 4.96 -11.25
C PRO A 219 13.11 5.85 -11.71
N LYS A 220 12.22 5.35 -12.57
CA LYS A 220 11.12 6.13 -13.16
C LYS A 220 9.80 5.83 -12.45
N ASN A 221 9.14 6.86 -11.93
CA ASN A 221 7.83 6.74 -11.27
C ASN A 221 6.68 7.18 -12.20
N ASP A 222 6.72 6.74 -13.46
CA ASP A 222 5.67 7.01 -14.44
C ASP A 222 4.64 5.88 -14.46
N ILE A 223 3.39 6.20 -14.79
CA ILE A 223 2.31 5.21 -14.95
C ILE A 223 2.71 4.09 -15.91
N LYS A 224 3.31 4.44 -17.06
CA LYS A 224 3.76 3.45 -18.07
C LYS A 224 4.82 2.50 -17.51
N SER A 225 5.73 2.99 -16.68
CA SER A 225 6.78 2.18 -16.06
C SER A 225 6.21 1.22 -15.02
N PHE A 226 5.27 1.68 -14.20
CA PHE A 226 4.54 0.84 -13.24
C PHE A 226 3.72 -0.25 -13.93
N VAL A 227 3.00 0.10 -15.00
CA VAL A 227 2.19 -0.85 -15.79
C VAL A 227 3.08 -1.90 -16.45
N ALA A 228 4.14 -1.49 -17.12
CA ALA A 228 5.10 -2.40 -17.75
C ALA A 228 5.76 -3.33 -16.72
N PHE A 229 6.01 -2.83 -15.52
CA PHE A 229 6.53 -3.64 -14.43
C PHE A 229 5.58 -4.74 -13.99
N ALA A 230 4.34 -4.37 -13.71
CA ALA A 230 3.32 -5.30 -13.24
C ALA A 230 2.97 -6.37 -14.29
N GLN A 231 3.07 -6.03 -15.58
CA GLN A 231 2.78 -6.95 -16.67
C GLN A 231 3.90 -7.97 -16.92
N ASP A 232 5.14 -7.51 -17.10
CA ASP A 232 6.23 -8.37 -17.56
C ASP A 232 7.58 -8.16 -16.85
N TRP A 233 7.94 -6.93 -16.50
CA TRP A 233 9.29 -6.66 -16.00
C TRP A 233 9.55 -7.27 -14.62
N TYR A 234 8.51 -7.53 -13.81
CA TYR A 234 8.66 -8.12 -12.48
C TYR A 234 9.44 -9.44 -12.52
N LYS A 235 9.43 -10.17 -13.65
CA LYS A 235 10.19 -11.42 -13.86
C LYS A 235 11.70 -11.22 -13.75
N ASN A 236 12.19 -10.02 -14.05
CA ASN A 236 13.60 -9.65 -13.96
C ASN A 236 13.99 -9.17 -12.56
N ALA A 237 13.01 -8.86 -11.70
CA ALA A 237 13.25 -8.48 -10.32
C ALA A 237 13.45 -9.71 -9.45
N LYS A 238 14.22 -9.56 -8.37
CA LYS A 238 14.38 -10.62 -7.38
C LYS A 238 13.03 -10.86 -6.67
N GLY A 239 12.48 -12.05 -6.84
CA GLY A 239 11.30 -12.49 -6.11
C GLY A 239 11.69 -13.09 -4.77
N ASP A 240 11.39 -12.39 -3.68
CA ASP A 240 11.52 -12.93 -2.32
C ASP A 240 10.23 -13.65 -1.92
N ASN A 241 10.32 -14.61 -1.00
CA ASN A 241 9.12 -15.28 -0.49
C ASN A 241 8.36 -14.32 0.44
N VAL A 242 7.02 -14.37 0.39
CA VAL A 242 6.19 -13.58 1.31
C VAL A 242 6.45 -14.05 2.74
N PRO A 243 6.93 -13.17 3.65
CA PRO A 243 7.08 -13.54 5.06
C PRO A 243 5.72 -13.92 5.63
N LEU A 244 5.68 -14.95 6.47
CA LEU A 244 4.44 -15.33 7.16
C LEU A 244 4.01 -14.22 8.13
N VAL A 245 2.72 -14.16 8.43
CA VAL A 245 2.21 -13.31 9.50
C VAL A 245 2.76 -13.86 10.81
N ALA A 246 3.37 -13.02 11.64
CA ALA A 246 3.76 -13.43 12.98
C ALA A 246 2.49 -13.81 13.75
N SER A 247 2.43 -15.04 14.26
CA SER A 247 1.36 -15.48 15.14
C SER A 247 1.44 -14.69 16.45
N PRO A 248 0.31 -14.39 17.11
CA PRO A 248 0.32 -13.85 18.47
C PRO A 248 1.11 -14.72 19.46
N PHE A 249 1.26 -16.01 19.18
CA PHE A 249 2.08 -16.92 19.97
C PHE A 249 3.58 -16.84 19.65
N ASP A 250 3.96 -16.33 18.48
CA ASP A 250 5.37 -16.21 18.09
C ASP A 250 6.09 -15.17 18.95
N GLU A 251 5.42 -14.08 19.35
CA GLU A 251 6.00 -13.12 20.30
C GLU A 251 6.30 -13.75 21.67
N VAL A 252 5.42 -14.65 22.13
CA VAL A 252 5.62 -15.39 23.39
C VAL A 252 6.75 -16.39 23.25
N VAL A 253 6.84 -17.08 22.11
CA VAL A 253 7.94 -18.00 21.81
C VAL A 253 9.27 -17.25 21.75
N ASP A 254 9.32 -16.12 21.05
CA ASP A 254 10.52 -15.27 20.96
C ASP A 254 10.94 -14.76 22.33
N TRP A 255 9.99 -14.30 23.16
CA TRP A 255 10.26 -13.91 24.55
C TRP A 255 10.82 -15.07 25.38
N CYS A 256 10.23 -16.26 25.27
CA CYS A 256 10.73 -17.47 25.93
C CYS A 256 12.15 -17.83 25.48
N VAL A 257 12.41 -17.77 24.16
CA VAL A 257 13.72 -18.06 23.58
C VAL A 257 14.78 -17.07 24.07
N GLU A 258 14.47 -15.77 24.08
CA GLU A 258 15.38 -14.75 24.59
C GLU A 258 15.65 -14.90 26.09
N ILE A 259 14.63 -15.25 26.88
CA ILE A 259 14.80 -15.61 28.30
C ILE A 259 15.73 -16.81 28.46
N ILE A 260 15.52 -17.88 27.70
CA ILE A 260 16.38 -19.08 27.78
C ILE A 260 17.82 -18.72 27.41
N LYS A 261 18.03 -17.97 26.33
CA LYS A 261 19.36 -17.49 25.93
C LYS A 261 20.01 -16.67 27.04
N PHE A 262 19.27 -15.76 27.66
CA PHE A 262 19.75 -14.95 28.77
C PHE A 262 20.19 -15.83 29.95
N TRP A 263 19.35 -16.77 30.40
CA TRP A 263 19.69 -17.66 31.51
C TRP A 263 20.85 -18.61 31.19
N VAL A 264 20.94 -19.11 29.95
CA VAL A 264 22.07 -19.93 29.50
C VAL A 264 23.36 -19.11 29.48
N ALA A 265 23.34 -17.90 28.91
CA ALA A 265 24.50 -17.02 28.87
C ALA A 265 24.93 -16.59 30.28
N PHE A 266 23.98 -16.22 31.14
CA PHE A 266 24.21 -15.92 32.54
C PHE A 266 24.79 -17.11 33.29
N GLY A 267 24.26 -18.32 33.08
CA GLY A 267 24.76 -19.55 33.67
C GLY A 267 26.18 -19.88 33.23
N LEU A 268 26.50 -19.71 31.94
CA LEU A 268 27.84 -19.89 31.39
C LEU A 268 28.83 -18.86 31.97
N ASP A 269 28.43 -17.59 32.09
CA ASP A 269 29.26 -16.54 32.67
C ASP A 269 29.53 -16.79 34.17
N ILE A 270 28.50 -17.19 34.92
CA ILE A 270 28.62 -17.59 36.34
C ILE A 270 29.57 -18.79 36.49
N LEU A 271 29.45 -19.81 35.63
CA LEU A 271 30.33 -20.99 35.64
C LEU A 271 31.78 -20.61 35.29
N ALA A 272 31.99 -19.69 34.36
CA ALA A 272 33.32 -19.20 34.01
C ALA A 272 33.96 -18.39 35.15
N LYS A 273 33.17 -17.56 35.84
CA LYS A 273 33.61 -16.72 36.96
C LYS A 273 33.84 -17.50 38.25
N TYR A 274 33.11 -18.60 38.45
CA TYR A 274 33.19 -19.43 39.65
C TYR A 274 33.29 -20.92 39.28
N PRO A 275 34.48 -21.41 38.88
CA PRO A 275 34.69 -22.79 38.43
C PRO A 275 34.36 -23.88 39.48
N TRP A 276 34.36 -23.52 40.77
CA TRP A 276 34.02 -24.43 41.88
C TRP A 276 32.53 -24.81 41.90
N ILE A 277 31.64 -24.03 41.28
CA ILE A 277 30.20 -24.31 41.24
C ILE A 277 29.91 -25.64 40.51
N TRP A 278 30.67 -25.96 39.46
CA TRP A 278 30.56 -27.24 38.77
C TRP A 278 30.89 -28.41 39.70
N GLN A 279 31.90 -28.27 40.56
CA GLN A 279 32.33 -29.32 41.48
C GLN A 279 31.24 -29.68 42.50
N ILE A 280 30.46 -28.69 42.95
CA ILE A 280 29.30 -28.91 43.82
C ILE A 280 28.21 -29.71 43.09
N GLY A 281 27.93 -29.37 41.82
CA GLY A 281 26.98 -30.10 40.99
C GLY A 281 27.37 -31.57 40.78
N VAL A 282 28.65 -31.82 40.49
CA VAL A 282 29.19 -33.19 40.30
C VAL A 282 29.19 -33.99 41.60
N ALA A 283 29.57 -33.37 42.72
CA ALA A 283 29.53 -34.02 44.03
C ALA A 283 28.10 -34.39 44.44
N GLY A 284 27.14 -33.48 44.22
CA GLY A 284 25.72 -33.72 44.50
C GLY A 284 25.13 -34.84 43.64
N PHE A 285 25.36 -34.81 42.32
CA PHE A 285 24.90 -35.86 41.42
C PHE A 285 25.55 -37.22 41.73
N GLY A 286 26.84 -37.21 42.08
CA GLY A 286 27.57 -38.41 42.52
C GLY A 286 26.97 -39.02 43.79
N LEU A 287 26.59 -38.21 44.77
CA LEU A 287 25.94 -38.69 46.01
C LEU A 287 24.57 -39.34 45.73
N VAL A 288 23.78 -38.73 44.84
CA VAL A 288 22.48 -39.28 44.41
C VAL A 288 22.65 -40.58 43.62
N ALA A 289 23.59 -40.63 42.69
CA ALA A 289 23.90 -41.85 41.95
C ALA A 289 24.40 -42.98 42.88
N LEU A 290 25.23 -42.65 43.87
CA LEU A 290 25.75 -43.59 44.86
C LEU A 290 24.61 -44.15 45.74
N THR A 291 23.74 -43.28 46.24
CA THR A 291 22.57 -43.70 47.04
C THR A 291 21.58 -44.52 46.22
N ALA A 292 21.35 -44.19 44.95
CA ALA A 292 20.54 -44.99 44.03
C ALA A 292 21.17 -46.37 43.76
N LEU A 293 22.49 -46.45 43.55
CA LEU A 293 23.23 -47.70 43.42
C LEU A 293 23.14 -48.55 44.68
N ILE A 294 23.30 -47.96 45.86
CA ILE A 294 23.14 -48.64 47.15
C ILE A 294 21.71 -49.15 47.31
N ALA A 295 20.70 -48.37 46.92
CA ALA A 295 19.30 -48.79 46.96
C ALA A 295 19.03 -49.98 46.02
N LEU A 296 19.57 -49.95 44.79
CA LEU A 296 19.46 -51.05 43.82
C LEU A 296 20.17 -52.33 44.29
N VAL A 297 21.36 -52.22 44.89
CA VAL A 297 22.10 -53.36 45.47
C VAL A 297 21.35 -53.94 46.67
N LYS A 298 20.69 -53.10 47.48
CA LYS A 298 19.91 -53.53 48.65
C LYS A 298 18.58 -54.18 48.22
N ALA A 299 17.94 -53.67 47.17
CA ALA A 299 16.75 -54.28 46.56
C ALA A 299 17.07 -55.63 45.87
N GLY A 300 18.25 -55.78 45.27
CA GLY A 300 18.72 -57.06 44.71
C GLY A 300 19.05 -58.14 45.75
N ARG A 301 19.19 -57.78 47.04
CA ARG A 301 19.50 -58.70 48.14
C ARG A 301 18.27 -59.22 48.89
N SER A 302 17.07 -58.72 48.64
CA SER A 302 15.83 -59.32 49.18
C SER A 302 15.24 -60.32 48.18
N LYS A 303 15.52 -61.62 48.38
CA LYS A 303 14.76 -62.72 47.75
C LYS A 303 13.38 -62.87 48.40
N PRO A 304 12.35 -63.33 47.66
CA PRO A 304 10.95 -63.30 48.10
C PRO A 304 10.67 -64.32 49.21
N ALA A 305 9.87 -63.92 50.20
CA ALA A 305 9.30 -64.86 51.16
C ALA A 305 8.31 -65.80 50.44
N LYS A 306 8.56 -67.11 50.53
CA LYS A 306 7.76 -68.18 49.92
C LYS A 306 6.36 -68.26 50.53
N GLU A 307 5.34 -68.29 49.68
CA GLU A 307 4.06 -68.91 49.98
C GLU A 307 4.24 -70.40 50.32
N THR A 308 3.59 -70.87 51.38
CA THR A 308 3.30 -72.30 51.58
C THR A 308 1.83 -72.45 51.93
N LYS A 309 1.07 -73.13 51.06
CA LYS A 309 -0.35 -73.49 51.19
C LYS A 309 -0.53 -74.89 51.80
N LYS A 310 -1.73 -75.10 52.36
CA LYS A 310 -2.49 -76.34 52.71
C LYS A 310 -2.28 -76.93 54.10
N ASP A 311 -3.30 -77.43 54.82
CA ASP A 311 -4.77 -77.35 54.77
C ASP A 311 -5.34 -78.14 55.99
N LYS A 312 -6.56 -77.79 56.44
CA LYS A 312 -7.62 -78.63 57.07
C LYS A 312 -7.57 -79.14 58.55
N LYS A 313 -8.51 -78.55 59.31
CA LYS A 313 -9.68 -79.12 60.04
C LYS A 313 -9.57 -79.82 61.42
N SER A 314 -10.49 -79.37 62.29
CA SER A 314 -11.31 -80.10 63.30
C SER A 314 -10.86 -80.13 64.76
N LYS A 315 -11.45 -79.27 65.60
CA LYS A 315 -12.58 -79.62 66.47
C LYS A 315 -13.34 -78.37 66.91
#